data_AF-A0A820MKM4-F1
#
_entry.id   AF-A0A820MKM4-F1
#
_cell.length_a   1.000
_cell.length_b   1.000
_cell.length_c   1.000
_cell.angle_alpha   90.00
_cell.angle_beta   90.00
_cell.angle_gamma   90.00
#
_symmetry.space_group_name_H-M   'P 1'
#
loop_
_entity.id
_entity.type
_entity.pdbx_description
1 polymer ?
#
loop_
_entity_poly.entity_id
_entity_poly.type
_entity_poly.pdbx_seq_one_letter_code
_entity_poly.pdbx_strand_id
1 'polypeptide(L)'
;QRMEKQWTPGSGIPEQRFMKNAVYVNDMTGLSAFNVRKPFERYGAAAYFDEDFQVIAIYWSHANQLIKKGEQFWNHAKYVWRSSFFAYITIRDHLIVTHMIEGNAFVSASRQHLPTDHSLRRFIKPFTYHTISVNYQAAVTLVNNRGLVHRIWAFDYDEFFKSM
;
A
#
# COMPACT_ATOMS: atom_id res chain seq x y z
N GLN A 1 12.02 -6.03 34.17
CA GLN A 1 10.71 -6.68 33.96
C GLN A 1 10.41 -6.56 32.47
N ARG A 2 10.48 -7.68 31.74
CA ARG A 2 10.37 -7.77 30.28
C ARG A 2 8.92 -7.43 29.91
N MET A 3 8.70 -6.33 29.19
CA MET A 3 7.36 -5.99 28.70
C MET A 3 7.03 -6.88 27.51
N GLU A 4 6.52 -8.07 27.83
CA GLU A 4 5.72 -8.88 26.92
C GLU A 4 4.37 -8.19 26.74
N LYS A 5 4.30 -7.27 25.78
CA LYS A 5 3.03 -6.95 25.12
C LYS A 5 3.26 -7.12 23.63
N GLN A 6 2.78 -8.25 23.14
CA GLN A 6 2.72 -8.62 21.75
C GLN A 6 1.89 -7.55 21.01
N TRP A 7 2.58 -6.70 20.25
CA TRP A 7 1.95 -5.71 19.38
C TRP A 7 1.21 -6.44 18.25
N THR A 8 -0.05 -6.09 18.02
CA THR A 8 -0.85 -6.57 16.90
C THR A 8 -1.00 -5.47 15.86
N PRO A 9 -0.87 -5.77 14.55
CA PRO A 9 -1.13 -4.79 13.51
C PRO A 9 -2.54 -4.17 13.69
N GLY A 10 -2.64 -2.85 13.78
CA GLY A 10 -3.89 -2.13 14.05
C GLY A 10 -4.16 -1.76 15.52
N SER A 11 -3.24 -2.09 16.47
CA SER A 11 -3.46 -1.84 17.91
C SER A 11 -3.22 -0.40 18.39
N GLY A 12 -3.09 0.58 17.49
CA GLY A 12 -2.95 1.98 17.85
C GLY A 12 -1.52 2.45 18.17
N ILE A 13 -1.34 3.75 17.97
CA ILE A 13 -0.13 4.57 18.06
C ILE A 13 0.51 4.47 19.47
N PRO A 14 1.86 4.47 19.61
CA PRO A 14 2.53 4.52 20.91
C PRO A 14 2.01 5.69 21.78
N GLU A 15 1.91 5.47 23.10
CA GLU A 15 1.28 6.36 24.11
C GLU A 15 1.12 7.85 23.71
N GLN A 16 -0.14 8.32 23.76
CA GLN A 16 -0.64 9.66 23.39
C GLN A 16 0.24 10.86 23.81
N ARG A 17 1.06 10.76 24.86
CA ARG A 17 1.90 11.87 25.33
C ARG A 17 2.96 12.31 24.31
N PHE A 18 3.42 11.41 23.44
CA PHE A 18 4.52 11.69 22.50
C PHE A 18 4.06 12.32 21.18
N MET A 19 2.74 12.53 21.06
CA MET A 19 2.04 12.87 19.83
C MET A 19 1.25 14.18 19.96
N LYS A 20 1.50 14.98 21.00
CA LYS A 20 0.73 16.21 21.28
C LYS A 20 0.68 17.16 20.07
N ASN A 21 1.73 17.17 19.25
CA ASN A 21 1.83 18.04 18.08
C ASN A 21 1.58 17.30 16.76
N ALA A 22 1.22 16.01 16.80
CA ALA A 22 0.90 15.27 15.59
C ALA A 22 -0.56 15.50 15.21
N VAL A 23 -0.78 16.13 14.06
CA VAL A 23 -2.10 16.44 13.52
C VAL A 23 -2.50 15.45 12.43
N TYR A 24 -1.54 14.99 11.62
CA TYR A 24 -1.79 14.04 10.54
C TYR A 24 -0.94 12.78 10.68
N VAL A 25 -1.46 11.67 10.14
CA VAL A 25 -0.75 10.40 10.07
C VAL A 25 -0.90 9.79 8.68
N ASN A 26 0.22 9.33 8.12
CA ASN A 26 0.23 8.38 7.01
C ASN A 26 0.63 7.01 7.56
N ASP A 27 -0.37 6.14 7.77
CA ASP A 27 -0.19 4.84 8.41
C ASP A 27 -0.11 3.70 7.39
N MET A 28 1.11 3.20 7.16
CA MET A 28 1.39 2.03 6.31
C MET A 28 1.77 0.80 7.16
N THR A 29 1.51 0.81 8.47
CA THR A 29 1.95 -0.25 9.40
C THR A 29 1.34 -1.61 9.08
N GLY A 30 0.16 -1.65 8.44
CA GLY A 30 -0.46 -2.88 7.97
C GLY A 30 0.43 -3.72 7.04
N LEU A 31 1.39 -3.08 6.34
CA LEU A 31 2.34 -3.81 5.50
C LEU A 31 3.32 -4.71 6.29
N SER A 32 3.46 -4.54 7.60
CA SER A 32 4.32 -5.40 8.42
C SER A 32 3.76 -6.81 8.59
N ALA A 33 2.47 -7.02 8.30
CA ALA A 33 1.85 -8.33 8.35
C ALA A 33 2.37 -9.27 7.23
N PHE A 34 2.86 -8.71 6.13
CA PHE A 34 3.29 -9.50 4.97
C PHE A 34 4.76 -9.92 5.12
N ASN A 35 5.03 -11.17 4.72
CA ASN A 35 6.39 -11.68 4.65
C ASN A 35 7.16 -11.10 3.44
N VAL A 36 8.47 -11.00 3.59
CA VAL A 36 9.39 -10.56 2.54
C VAL A 36 10.50 -11.59 2.38
N ARG A 37 11.04 -11.68 1.17
CA ARG A 37 12.16 -12.55 0.84
C ARG A 37 13.40 -12.13 1.61
N LYS A 38 14.16 -13.09 2.13
CA LYS A 38 15.48 -12.80 2.72
C LYS A 38 16.45 -12.30 1.63
N PRO A 39 17.36 -11.36 1.95
CA PRO A 39 17.62 -10.76 3.27
C PRO A 39 16.88 -9.42 3.51
N PHE A 40 15.79 -9.14 2.78
CA PHE A 40 15.14 -7.84 2.86
C PHE A 40 14.48 -7.60 4.23
N GLU A 41 14.46 -6.33 4.61
CA GLU A 41 13.69 -5.85 5.76
C GLU A 41 12.18 -5.84 5.42
N ARG A 42 11.33 -6.14 6.41
CA ARG A 42 9.88 -6.05 6.22
C ARG A 42 9.43 -4.61 6.05
N TYR A 43 8.44 -4.40 5.19
CA TYR A 43 7.73 -3.13 5.09
C TYR A 43 6.91 -2.84 6.34
N GLY A 44 6.43 -1.60 6.45
CA GLY A 44 5.56 -1.13 7.52
C GLY A 44 6.17 0.04 8.28
N ALA A 45 5.47 1.17 8.23
CA ALA A 45 5.78 2.34 9.04
C ALA A 45 4.59 3.30 9.09
N ALA A 46 4.53 4.15 10.11
CA ALA A 46 3.59 5.28 10.16
C ALA A 46 4.37 6.59 10.31
N ALA A 47 4.15 7.55 9.42
CA ALA A 47 4.73 8.89 9.53
C ALA A 47 3.71 9.85 10.13
N TYR A 48 4.17 10.67 11.07
CA TYR A 48 3.37 11.63 11.80
C TYR A 48 3.81 13.05 11.45
N PHE A 49 2.83 13.91 11.22
CA PHE A 49 3.04 15.26 10.74
C PHE A 49 2.41 16.26 11.71
N ASP A 50 3.04 17.43 11.86
CA ASP A 50 2.45 18.56 12.56
C ASP A 50 1.43 19.33 11.69
N GLU A 51 0.90 20.43 12.24
CA GLU A 51 -0.06 21.31 11.55
C GLU A 51 0.52 21.96 10.28
N ASP A 52 1.85 22.11 10.21
CA ASP A 52 2.58 22.67 9.06
C ASP A 52 3.01 21.59 8.05
N PHE A 53 2.44 20.38 8.16
CA PHE A 53 2.75 19.21 7.33
C PHE A 53 4.23 18.78 7.38
N GLN A 54 4.96 19.09 8.45
CA GLN A 54 6.33 18.62 8.63
C GLN A 54 6.33 17.26 9.31
N VAL A 55 7.12 16.32 8.80
CA VAL A 55 7.29 15.00 9.46
C VAL A 55 8.05 15.19 10.77
N ILE A 56 7.42 14.86 11.90
CA ILE A 56 7.98 15.02 13.25
C ILE A 56 8.44 13.69 13.86
N ALA A 57 7.82 12.57 13.47
CA ALA A 57 8.19 11.24 13.92
C ALA A 57 7.77 10.17 12.90
N ILE A 58 8.45 9.03 12.92
CA ILE A 58 8.10 7.85 12.12
C ILE A 58 8.16 6.62 13.03
N TYR A 59 7.08 5.88 13.11
CA TYR A 59 7.07 4.55 13.70
C TYR A 59 7.57 3.54 12.67
N TRP A 60 8.64 2.83 13.00
CA TRP A 60 9.29 1.82 12.17
C TRP A 60 8.88 0.42 12.65
N SER A 61 7.97 -0.24 11.91
CA SER A 61 7.34 -1.48 12.38
C SER A 61 8.33 -2.62 12.57
N HIS A 62 9.35 -2.74 11.71
CA HIS A 62 10.31 -3.84 11.79
C HIS A 62 11.12 -3.83 13.09
N ALA A 63 11.51 -2.63 13.57
CA ALA A 63 12.23 -2.46 14.83
C ALA A 63 11.30 -2.22 16.03
N ASN A 64 9.99 -2.10 15.81
CA ASN A 64 9.01 -1.74 16.84
C ASN A 64 9.42 -0.46 17.60
N GLN A 65 9.83 0.58 16.86
CA GLN A 65 10.40 1.79 17.43
C GLN A 65 9.83 3.05 16.79
N LEU A 66 9.50 4.05 17.62
CA LEU A 66 9.20 5.41 17.18
C LEU A 66 10.51 6.21 17.09
N ILE A 67 10.82 6.73 15.90
CA ILE A 67 12.00 7.55 15.64
C ILE A 67 11.56 8.99 15.41
N LYS A 68 12.06 9.92 16.21
CA LYS A 68 11.78 11.35 16.05
C LYS A 68 12.76 12.00 15.08
N LYS A 69 12.34 13.14 14.53
CA LYS A 69 13.21 13.96 13.68
C LYS A 69 14.50 14.32 14.43
N GLY A 70 15.64 13.98 13.84
CA GLY A 70 16.97 14.24 14.40
C GLY A 70 17.56 13.10 15.24
N GLU A 71 16.79 12.06 15.57
CA GLU A 71 17.30 10.89 16.28
C GLU A 71 18.12 9.96 15.36
N GLN A 72 18.87 9.05 15.99
CA GLN A 72 19.56 7.97 15.30
C GLN A 72 18.55 7.17 14.46
N PHE A 73 18.96 6.77 13.26
CA PHE A 73 18.13 6.05 12.28
C PHE A 73 17.00 6.85 11.62
N TRP A 74 16.89 8.18 11.84
CA TRP A 74 15.87 9.01 11.17
C TRP A 74 15.84 8.85 9.64
N ASN A 75 17.00 8.81 8.99
CA ASN A 75 17.08 8.62 7.54
C ASN A 75 16.62 7.23 7.10
N HIS A 76 16.92 6.20 7.90
CA HIS A 76 16.44 4.84 7.65
C HIS A 76 14.92 4.75 7.81
N ALA A 77 14.37 5.27 8.90
CA ALA A 77 12.92 5.28 9.14
C ALA A 77 12.17 6.02 8.02
N LYS A 78 12.70 7.16 7.53
CA LYS A 78 12.16 7.85 6.34
C LYS A 78 12.18 6.97 5.10
N TYR A 79 13.27 6.24 4.86
CA TYR A 79 13.39 5.33 3.72
C TYR A 79 12.37 4.19 3.81
N VAL A 80 12.23 3.56 4.97
CA VAL A 80 11.26 2.48 5.22
C VAL A 80 9.83 2.98 4.99
N TRP A 81 9.48 4.16 5.55
CA TRP A 81 8.18 4.77 5.34
C TRP A 81 7.89 5.05 3.88
N ARG A 82 8.79 5.72 3.15
CA ARG A 82 8.59 6.02 1.73
C ARG A 82 8.47 4.74 0.89
N SER A 83 9.29 3.74 1.18
CA SER A 83 9.25 2.45 0.46
C SER A 83 7.95 1.72 0.71
N SER A 84 7.46 1.72 1.96
CA SER A 84 6.17 1.13 2.35
C SER A 84 5.00 1.85 1.68
N PHE A 85 5.00 3.18 1.70
CA PHE A 85 4.01 4.00 1.03
C PHE A 85 3.95 3.71 -0.48
N PHE A 86 5.09 3.72 -1.17
CA PHE A 86 5.14 3.44 -2.60
C PHE A 86 4.68 2.03 -2.95
N ALA A 87 5.07 1.03 -2.15
CA ALA A 87 4.61 -0.33 -2.33
C ALA A 87 3.08 -0.42 -2.21
N TYR A 88 2.52 0.20 -1.17
CA TYR A 88 1.07 0.21 -0.93
C TYR A 88 0.29 0.88 -2.06
N ILE A 89 0.64 2.13 -2.41
CA ILE A 89 -0.08 2.87 -3.46
C ILE A 89 0.01 2.15 -4.80
N THR A 90 1.20 1.64 -5.15
CA THR A 90 1.40 0.99 -6.46
C THR A 90 0.64 -0.32 -6.57
N ILE A 91 0.73 -1.17 -5.53
CA ILE A 91 0.15 -2.51 -5.58
C ILE A 91 -1.33 -2.48 -5.24
N ARG A 92 -1.70 -1.89 -4.10
CA ARG A 92 -3.08 -1.97 -3.60
C ARG A 92 -3.97 -0.97 -4.32
N ASP A 93 -3.69 0.33 -4.17
CA ASP A 93 -4.65 1.36 -4.59
C ASP A 93 -4.70 1.49 -6.12
N HIS A 94 -3.54 1.50 -6.77
CA HIS A 94 -3.46 1.60 -8.22
C HIS A 94 -3.75 0.26 -8.89
N LEU A 95 -2.95 -0.77 -8.65
CA LEU A 95 -3.06 -2.01 -9.40
C LEU A 95 -4.29 -2.85 -9.01
N ILE A 96 -4.49 -3.16 -7.73
CA ILE A 96 -5.58 -4.05 -7.31
C ILE A 96 -6.93 -3.31 -7.38
N VAL A 97 -7.07 -2.19 -6.68
CA VAL A 97 -8.36 -1.50 -6.54
C VAL A 97 -8.76 -0.85 -7.87
N THR A 98 -7.96 0.09 -8.38
CA THR A 98 -8.35 0.86 -9.58
C THR A 98 -8.43 -0.05 -10.81
N HIS A 99 -7.38 -0.83 -11.08
CA HIS A 99 -7.32 -1.64 -12.30
C HIS A 99 -8.10 -2.96 -12.16
N MET A 100 -7.72 -3.83 -11.23
CA MET A 100 -8.22 -5.21 -11.22
C MET A 100 -9.65 -5.34 -10.72
N ILE A 101 -10.09 -4.47 -9.81
CA ILE A 101 -11.45 -4.50 -9.24
C ILE A 101 -12.35 -3.51 -9.98
N GLU A 102 -12.14 -2.21 -9.80
CA GLU A 102 -13.09 -1.18 -10.23
C GLU A 102 -13.15 -1.07 -11.76
N GLY A 103 -12.00 -0.96 -12.42
CA GLY A 103 -11.91 -0.87 -13.88
C GLY A 103 -12.51 -2.08 -14.58
N ASN A 104 -12.18 -3.30 -14.11
CA ASN A 104 -12.75 -4.54 -14.63
C ASN A 104 -14.25 -4.64 -14.40
N ALA A 105 -14.73 -4.32 -13.20
CA ALA A 105 -16.15 -4.36 -12.88
C ALA A 105 -16.94 -3.39 -13.78
N PHE A 106 -16.44 -2.16 -13.92
CA PHE A 106 -17.11 -1.12 -14.70
C PHE A 106 -17.16 -1.45 -16.20
N VAL A 107 -16.05 -1.90 -16.80
CA VAL A 107 -16.02 -2.30 -18.22
C VAL A 107 -16.83 -3.58 -18.49
N SER A 108 -16.85 -4.52 -17.54
CA SER A 108 -17.63 -5.75 -17.67
C SER A 108 -19.12 -5.47 -17.61
N ALA A 109 -19.58 -4.76 -16.57
CA ALA A 109 -20.99 -4.44 -16.38
C ALA A 109 -21.55 -3.64 -17.57
N SER A 110 -20.82 -2.63 -18.03
CA SER A 110 -21.24 -1.83 -19.19
C SER A 110 -21.38 -2.65 -20.47
N ARG A 111 -20.50 -3.63 -20.72
CA ARG A 111 -20.54 -4.46 -21.93
C ARG A 111 -21.58 -5.57 -21.84
N GLN A 112 -21.83 -6.10 -20.65
CA GLN A 112 -22.77 -7.20 -20.40
C GLN A 112 -24.22 -6.73 -20.31
N HIS A 113 -24.46 -5.53 -19.78
CA HIS A 113 -25.82 -5.07 -19.47
C HIS A 113 -26.34 -3.91 -20.33
N LEU A 114 -25.47 -3.22 -21.08
CA LEU A 114 -25.92 -2.16 -21.99
C LEU A 114 -25.82 -2.62 -23.46
N PRO A 115 -26.89 -2.50 -24.26
CA PRO A 115 -26.83 -2.67 -25.70
C PRO A 115 -25.74 -1.82 -26.37
N THR A 116 -25.22 -2.27 -27.51
CA THR A 116 -24.10 -1.61 -28.21
C THR A 116 -24.42 -0.17 -28.66
N ASP A 117 -25.69 0.13 -28.89
CA ASP A 117 -26.24 1.43 -29.30
C ASP A 117 -26.72 2.30 -28.13
N HIS A 118 -26.70 1.78 -26.89
CA HIS A 118 -27.14 2.51 -25.71
C HIS A 118 -26.31 3.79 -25.49
N SER A 119 -26.99 4.93 -25.26
CA SER A 119 -26.36 6.25 -25.11
C SER A 119 -25.30 6.28 -24.01
N LEU A 120 -25.60 5.72 -22.83
CA LEU A 120 -24.65 5.59 -21.72
C LEU A 120 -23.42 4.76 -22.11
N ARG A 121 -23.58 3.66 -22.85
CA ARG A 121 -22.44 2.83 -23.30
C ARG A 121 -21.53 3.59 -24.26
N ARG A 122 -22.11 4.41 -25.15
CA ARG A 122 -21.35 5.29 -26.05
C ARG A 122 -20.60 6.37 -25.26
N PHE A 123 -21.25 6.96 -24.25
CA PHE A 123 -20.66 8.00 -23.40
C PHE A 123 -19.48 7.47 -22.57
N ILE A 124 -19.59 6.28 -21.96
CA ILE A 124 -18.54 5.72 -21.09
C ILE A 124 -17.36 5.09 -21.84
N LYS A 125 -17.52 4.80 -23.14
CA LYS A 125 -16.51 4.14 -23.98
C LYS A 125 -15.11 4.78 -23.92
N PRO A 126 -14.93 6.11 -24.04
CA PRO A 126 -13.59 6.72 -23.92
C PRO A 126 -12.95 6.51 -22.54
N PHE A 127 -13.75 6.40 -21.47
CA PHE A 127 -13.25 6.26 -20.10
C PHE A 127 -12.90 4.81 -19.72
N THR A 128 -13.30 3.83 -20.53
CA THR A 128 -12.96 2.40 -20.35
C THR A 128 -12.06 1.87 -21.48
N TYR A 129 -11.54 2.79 -22.30
CA TYR A 129 -10.70 2.43 -23.43
C TYR A 129 -9.42 1.74 -22.95
N HIS A 130 -9.08 0.61 -23.57
CA HIS A 130 -7.98 -0.29 -23.20
C HIS A 130 -7.98 -0.91 -21.80
N THR A 131 -8.95 -0.65 -20.92
CA THR A 131 -8.99 -1.23 -19.56
C THR A 131 -8.84 -2.75 -19.57
N ILE A 132 -9.57 -3.45 -20.45
CA ILE A 132 -9.47 -4.93 -20.57
C ILE A 132 -8.05 -5.36 -20.97
N SER A 133 -7.44 -4.64 -21.92
CA SER A 133 -6.13 -5.00 -22.46
C SER A 133 -5.02 -4.79 -21.43
N VAL A 134 -5.00 -3.63 -20.76
CA VAL A 134 -3.98 -3.35 -19.73
C VAL A 134 -4.12 -4.29 -18.54
N ASN A 135 -5.35 -4.62 -18.13
CA ASN A 135 -5.57 -5.54 -17.01
C ASN A 135 -5.15 -6.97 -17.36
N TYR A 136 -5.42 -7.43 -18.59
CA TYR A 136 -4.90 -8.71 -19.07
C TYR A 136 -3.37 -8.73 -19.08
N GLN A 137 -2.72 -7.67 -19.58
CA GLN A 137 -1.26 -7.57 -19.58
C GLN A 137 -0.67 -7.55 -18.16
N ALA A 138 -1.30 -6.83 -17.24
CA ALA A 138 -0.88 -6.83 -15.84
C ALA A 138 -1.04 -8.22 -15.21
N ALA A 139 -2.10 -8.97 -15.53
CA ALA A 139 -2.29 -10.34 -15.06
C ALA A 139 -1.14 -11.28 -15.48
N VAL A 140 -0.63 -11.15 -16.71
CA VAL A 140 0.38 -12.06 -17.28
C VAL A 140 1.83 -11.58 -17.16
N THR A 141 2.07 -10.30 -16.88
CA THR A 141 3.43 -9.73 -16.80
C THR A 141 3.78 -9.08 -15.46
N LEU A 142 2.78 -8.61 -14.70
CA LEU A 142 2.99 -7.79 -13.51
C LEU A 142 2.79 -8.60 -12.24
N VAL A 143 1.62 -9.24 -12.08
CA VAL A 143 1.22 -9.92 -10.83
C VAL A 143 1.48 -11.43 -10.82
N ASN A 144 1.77 -12.02 -11.99
CA ASN A 144 2.06 -13.45 -12.10
C ASN A 144 3.34 -13.83 -11.33
N ASN A 145 3.53 -15.12 -11.08
CA ASN A 145 4.73 -15.60 -10.40
C ASN A 145 5.99 -15.18 -11.15
N ARG A 146 6.87 -14.49 -10.42
CA ARG A 146 8.11 -13.87 -10.94
C ARG A 146 7.86 -12.76 -11.95
N GLY A 147 6.64 -12.23 -12.02
CA GLY A 147 6.29 -11.01 -12.71
C GLY A 147 6.92 -9.77 -12.09
N LEU A 148 6.66 -8.61 -12.69
CA LEU A 148 7.38 -7.39 -12.35
C LEU A 148 7.15 -6.93 -10.89
N VAL A 149 5.96 -7.09 -10.31
CA VAL A 149 5.71 -6.76 -8.89
C VAL A 149 6.58 -7.62 -7.98
N HIS A 150 6.66 -8.92 -8.26
CA HIS A 150 7.51 -9.84 -7.50
C HIS A 150 9.00 -9.53 -7.71
N ARG A 151 9.42 -8.84 -8.76
CA ARG A 151 10.83 -8.45 -8.97
C ARG A 151 11.19 -7.12 -8.33
N ILE A 152 10.28 -6.15 -8.33
CA ILE A 152 10.52 -4.80 -7.79
C ILE A 152 10.39 -4.78 -6.27
N TRP A 153 9.38 -5.45 -5.72
CA TRP A 153 9.06 -5.39 -4.29
C TRP A 153 9.54 -6.64 -3.55
N ALA A 154 9.88 -6.49 -2.28
CA ALA A 154 10.51 -7.57 -1.51
C ALA A 154 9.57 -8.70 -1.07
N PHE A 155 8.24 -8.52 -1.19
CA PHE A 155 7.25 -9.49 -0.73
C PHE A 155 7.49 -10.92 -1.25
N ASP A 156 7.19 -11.90 -0.41
CA ASP A 156 7.05 -13.28 -0.86
C ASP A 156 5.85 -13.38 -1.81
N TYR A 157 5.94 -14.25 -2.82
CA TYR A 157 4.90 -14.35 -3.85
C TYR A 157 3.50 -14.67 -3.27
N ASP A 158 3.45 -15.59 -2.30
CA ASP A 158 2.18 -16.04 -1.71
C ASP A 158 1.50 -14.95 -0.85
N GLU A 159 2.26 -13.95 -0.40
CA GLU A 159 1.72 -12.83 0.38
C GLU A 159 0.89 -11.87 -0.48
N PHE A 160 1.18 -11.81 -1.78
CA PHE A 160 0.43 -11.00 -2.74
C PHE A 160 -1.05 -11.41 -2.79
N PHE A 161 -1.33 -12.72 -2.74
CA PHE A 161 -2.70 -13.25 -2.80
C PHE A 161 -3.47 -13.11 -1.48
N LYS A 162 -2.79 -12.87 -0.35
CA LYS A 162 -3.45 -12.64 0.94
C LYS A 162 -4.04 -11.23 1.06
N SER A 163 -3.71 -10.34 0.12
CA SER A 163 -4.18 -8.96 0.06
C SER A 163 -5.30 -8.72 -0.96
N MET A 164 -5.69 -9.76 -1.72
CA MET A 164 -6.89 -9.81 -2.56
C MET A 164 -8.03 -10.48 -1.79
#